data_AF-A0A382XCG1-F1
#
_entry.id   AF-A0A382XCG1-F1
#
_cell.length_a   1.000
_cell.length_b   1.000
_cell.length_c   1.000
_cell.angle_alpha   90.00
_cell.angle_beta   90.00
_cell.angle_gamma   90.00
#
_symmetry.space_group_name_H-M   'P 1'
#
loop_
_entity.id
_entity.type
_entity.pdbx_description
1 polymer ?
#
loop_
_entity_poly.entity_id
_entity_poly.type
_entity_poly.pdbx_seq_one_letter_code
_entity_poly.pdbx_strand_id
1 'polypeptide(L)'
;LTATNVAGSTPEFLITRNYEIASGEMFSEWDQKLGARIAVIGKTVIKNIFGEDDPLGKTVRINAIPFKIIGVFESKGLDSDGIDQDDILLVPINSMLRRILNQTYISTIYAKAESKKNIDQITAKIKMALRDRHKISDDAEDDFTIISQLDLENLKAETSELFTRLIVGVAAISLVVGGIGILAVLLISVKERTREIGVRRAVGATKGDIIRQFLFESILIGLFGGCVGVALGVGITLGAVAWGAGNLLLDLNSIYIATGVCILIGIAFGL
;
A
#
# COMPACT_ATOMS: atom_id res chain seq x y z
N LEU A 1 -11.20 16.46 -25.94
CA LEU A 1 -11.88 15.26 -25.41
C LEU A 1 -11.21 14.95 -24.08
N THR A 2 -11.75 15.48 -22.98
CA THR A 2 -11.27 15.14 -21.63
C THR A 2 -11.64 13.69 -21.34
N ALA A 3 -10.67 12.87 -20.94
CA ALA A 3 -10.85 11.46 -20.67
C ALA A 3 -11.48 11.25 -19.29
N THR A 4 -12.71 11.72 -19.09
CA THR A 4 -13.45 11.51 -17.85
C THR A 4 -14.12 10.15 -17.86
N ASN A 5 -14.09 9.45 -16.72
CA ASN A 5 -14.72 8.15 -16.56
C ASN A 5 -16.24 8.28 -16.45
N VAL A 6 -16.97 7.68 -17.37
CA VAL A 6 -18.44 7.67 -17.38
C VAL A 6 -18.94 6.32 -16.92
N ALA A 7 -19.68 6.29 -15.81
CA ALA A 7 -20.20 5.07 -15.21
C ALA A 7 -21.73 5.07 -15.14
N GLY A 8 -22.34 3.92 -15.38
CA GLY A 8 -23.77 3.68 -15.14
C GLY A 8 -23.96 2.92 -13.84
N SER A 9 -24.74 3.44 -12.90
CA SER A 9 -25.00 2.74 -11.64
C SER A 9 -26.41 2.97 -11.08
N THR A 10 -26.67 2.36 -9.93
CA THR A 10 -27.91 2.45 -9.16
C THR A 10 -27.77 3.52 -8.06
N PRO A 11 -28.86 4.01 -7.45
CA PRO A 11 -28.83 4.96 -6.35
C PRO A 11 -27.97 4.48 -5.16
N GLU A 12 -27.94 3.16 -4.93
CA GLU A 12 -27.19 2.51 -3.85
C GLU A 12 -25.66 2.57 -4.05
N PHE A 13 -25.19 3.11 -5.18
CA PHE A 13 -23.77 3.38 -5.41
C PHE A 13 -23.16 4.25 -4.30
N LEU A 14 -23.90 5.26 -3.82
CA LEU A 14 -23.47 6.12 -2.72
C LEU A 14 -23.11 5.30 -1.48
N ILE A 15 -24.01 4.40 -1.07
CA ILE A 15 -23.86 3.60 0.15
C ILE A 15 -22.75 2.55 -0.05
N THR A 16 -22.75 1.89 -1.21
CA THR A 16 -21.87 0.76 -1.51
C THR A 16 -20.42 1.20 -1.64
N ARG A 17 -20.17 2.33 -2.31
CA ARG A 17 -18.85 2.90 -2.54
C ARG A 17 -18.50 4.03 -1.57
N ASN A 18 -19.35 4.29 -0.58
CA ASN A 18 -19.18 5.32 0.45
C ASN A 18 -18.96 6.73 -0.13
N TYR A 19 -19.75 7.12 -1.14
CA TYR A 19 -19.77 8.49 -1.66
C TYR A 19 -20.85 9.30 -0.95
N GLU A 20 -20.59 10.59 -0.80
CA GLU A 20 -21.54 11.58 -0.27
C GLU A 20 -21.84 12.64 -1.34
N ILE A 21 -22.96 13.33 -1.21
CA ILE A 21 -23.37 14.40 -2.13
C ILE A 21 -23.02 15.74 -1.48
N ALA A 22 -22.14 16.51 -2.12
CA ALA A 22 -21.79 17.85 -1.65
C ALA A 22 -22.88 18.87 -1.99
N SER A 23 -23.50 18.75 -3.17
CA SER A 23 -24.54 19.68 -3.61
C SER A 23 -25.51 19.04 -4.60
N GLY A 24 -26.78 19.46 -4.56
CA GLY A 24 -27.85 18.87 -5.36
C GLY A 24 -28.37 17.57 -4.76
N GLU A 25 -28.76 16.62 -5.61
CA GLU A 25 -29.37 15.37 -5.18
C GLU A 25 -28.89 14.16 -6.00
N MET A 26 -29.03 12.98 -5.41
CA MET A 26 -28.84 11.72 -6.12
C MET A 26 -30.09 11.40 -6.95
N PHE A 27 -29.92 10.69 -8.06
CA PHE A 27 -31.07 10.22 -8.84
C PHE A 27 -31.91 9.19 -8.07
N SER A 28 -33.22 9.23 -8.28
CA SER A 28 -34.17 8.34 -7.63
C SER A 28 -34.29 6.97 -8.32
N GLU A 29 -34.92 6.00 -7.66
CA GLU A 29 -35.28 4.73 -8.31
C GLU A 29 -36.20 4.93 -9.53
N TRP A 30 -37.05 5.96 -9.52
CA TRP A 30 -37.93 6.27 -10.65
C TRP A 30 -37.12 6.73 -11.86
N ASP A 31 -36.13 7.59 -11.65
CA ASP A 31 -35.23 8.04 -12.71
C ASP A 31 -34.41 6.88 -13.28
N GLN A 32 -33.99 5.96 -12.43
CA GLN A 32 -33.32 4.74 -12.84
C GLN A 32 -34.24 3.86 -13.69
N LYS A 33 -35.49 3.62 -13.28
CA LYS A 33 -36.46 2.81 -14.06
C LYS A 33 -36.77 3.44 -15.42
N LEU A 34 -36.92 4.76 -15.48
CA LEU A 34 -37.21 5.49 -16.71
C LEU A 34 -36.00 5.64 -17.64
N GLY A 35 -34.78 5.40 -17.14
CA GLY A 35 -33.56 5.68 -17.89
C GLY A 35 -33.45 7.17 -18.20
N ALA A 36 -33.67 7.99 -17.17
CA ALA A 36 -33.63 9.44 -17.26
C ALA A 36 -32.24 9.92 -17.72
N ARG A 37 -32.23 11.08 -18.38
CA ARG A 37 -31.00 11.72 -18.88
C ARG A 37 -30.46 12.70 -17.85
N ILE A 38 -30.10 12.16 -16.70
CA ILE A 38 -29.56 12.91 -15.57
C ILE A 38 -28.19 12.36 -15.18
N ALA A 39 -27.35 13.22 -14.63
CA ALA A 39 -25.99 12.90 -14.24
C ALA A 39 -25.64 13.49 -12.87
N VAL A 40 -24.79 12.78 -12.14
CA VAL A 40 -24.13 13.23 -10.92
C VAL A 40 -22.63 13.17 -11.17
N ILE A 41 -21.89 14.22 -10.81
CA ILE A 41 -20.49 14.39 -11.22
C ILE A 41 -19.54 14.59 -10.05
N GLY A 42 -18.29 14.14 -10.19
CA GLY A 42 -17.22 14.39 -9.22
C GLY A 42 -16.51 15.73 -9.47
N LYS A 43 -15.69 16.13 -8.49
CA LYS A 43 -15.03 17.45 -8.46
C LYS A 43 -14.02 17.65 -9.60
N THR A 44 -13.29 16.60 -9.99
CA THR A 44 -12.33 16.68 -11.12
C THR A 44 -13.06 16.92 -12.44
N VAL A 45 -14.23 16.31 -12.63
CA VAL A 45 -15.07 16.54 -13.81
C VAL A 45 -15.53 17.99 -13.91
N ILE A 46 -15.89 18.61 -12.78
CA ILE A 46 -16.27 20.03 -12.72
C ILE A 46 -15.11 20.89 -13.19
N LYS A 47 -13.93 20.70 -12.60
CA LYS A 47 -12.73 21.46 -12.96
C LYS A 47 -12.37 21.33 -14.44
N ASN A 48 -12.52 20.13 -15.01
CA ASN A 48 -12.16 19.84 -16.39
C ASN A 48 -13.17 20.36 -17.42
N ILE A 49 -14.46 20.38 -17.09
CA ILE A 49 -15.54 20.71 -18.06
C ILE A 49 -16.11 22.11 -17.82
N PHE A 50 -16.25 22.53 -16.58
CA PHE A 50 -16.91 23.77 -16.18
C PHE A 50 -15.95 24.80 -15.56
N GLY A 51 -14.73 24.40 -15.17
CA GLY A 51 -13.77 25.31 -14.54
C GLY A 51 -14.24 25.70 -13.13
N GLU A 52 -14.58 26.98 -12.94
CA GLU A 52 -15.14 27.50 -11.67
C GLU A 52 -16.64 27.76 -11.71
N ASP A 53 -17.30 27.45 -12.84
CA ASP A 53 -18.74 27.62 -12.98
C ASP A 53 -19.53 26.58 -12.18
N ASP A 54 -20.70 26.98 -11.65
CA ASP A 54 -21.67 26.04 -11.05
C ASP A 54 -22.18 25.04 -12.11
N PRO A 55 -21.98 23.72 -11.91
CA PRO A 55 -22.43 22.70 -12.85
C PRO A 55 -23.91 22.32 -12.68
N LEU A 56 -24.56 22.68 -11.56
CA LEU A 56 -25.93 22.23 -11.27
C LEU A 56 -26.92 22.77 -12.30
N GLY A 57 -27.80 21.90 -12.80
CA GLY A 57 -28.81 22.24 -13.80
C GLY A 57 -28.29 22.38 -15.23
N LYS A 58 -26.96 22.45 -15.44
CA LYS A 58 -26.36 22.48 -16.78
C LYS A 58 -26.43 21.11 -17.44
N THR A 59 -26.29 21.09 -18.76
CA THR A 59 -26.25 19.85 -19.56
C THR A 59 -24.85 19.53 -20.04
N VAL A 60 -24.44 18.28 -19.83
CA VAL A 60 -23.22 17.69 -20.38
C VAL A 60 -23.59 16.71 -21.49
N ARG A 61 -22.74 16.58 -22.51
CA ARG A 61 -22.96 15.62 -23.62
C ARG A 61 -22.07 14.40 -23.44
N ILE A 62 -22.70 13.23 -23.42
CA ILE A 62 -22.03 11.92 -23.38
C ILE A 62 -22.36 11.22 -24.70
N ASN A 63 -21.37 10.93 -25.54
CA ASN A 63 -21.58 10.37 -26.89
C ASN A 63 -22.69 11.09 -27.68
N ALA A 64 -22.64 12.43 -27.71
CA ALA A 64 -23.64 13.31 -28.33
C ALA A 64 -25.05 13.34 -27.69
N ILE A 65 -25.29 12.60 -26.61
CA ILE A 65 -26.57 12.60 -25.88
C ILE A 65 -26.50 13.60 -24.72
N PRO A 66 -27.45 14.54 -24.59
CA PRO A 66 -27.45 15.50 -23.49
C PRO A 66 -27.97 14.88 -22.19
N PHE A 67 -27.24 15.09 -21.10
CA PHE A 67 -27.57 14.72 -19.73
C PHE A 67 -27.58 15.96 -18.85
N LYS A 68 -28.62 16.13 -18.04
CA LYS A 68 -28.74 17.24 -17.08
C LYS A 68 -28.04 16.88 -15.77
N ILE A 69 -27.20 17.77 -15.26
CA ILE A 69 -26.52 17.59 -13.98
C ILE A 69 -27.48 17.95 -12.85
N ILE A 70 -27.69 17.03 -11.92
CA ILE A 70 -28.59 17.19 -10.77
C ILE A 70 -27.88 17.13 -9.41
N GLY A 71 -26.64 16.65 -9.39
CA GLY A 71 -25.87 16.50 -8.16
C GLY A 71 -24.36 16.49 -8.40
N VAL A 72 -23.64 16.74 -7.32
CA VAL A 72 -22.18 16.75 -7.27
C VAL A 72 -21.73 15.92 -6.07
N PHE A 73 -20.79 15.01 -6.29
CA PHE A 73 -20.17 14.23 -5.21
C PHE A 73 -19.25 15.08 -4.35
N GLU A 74 -19.20 14.76 -3.07
CA GLU A 74 -18.12 15.24 -2.20
C GLU A 74 -16.77 14.69 -2.67
N SER A 75 -15.74 15.52 -2.54
CA SER A 75 -14.38 15.21 -2.99
C SER A 75 -13.76 14.14 -2.11
N LYS A 76 -13.34 13.03 -2.72
CA LYS A 76 -12.53 11.98 -2.11
C LYS A 76 -11.04 12.12 -2.42
N GLY A 77 -10.72 12.79 -3.53
CA GLY A 77 -9.36 12.92 -4.01
C GLY A 77 -8.75 11.62 -4.54
N LEU A 78 -7.44 11.49 -4.37
CA LEU A 78 -6.66 10.36 -4.87
C LEU A 78 -6.71 9.20 -3.88
N ASP A 79 -7.00 7.99 -4.39
CA ASP A 79 -6.86 6.77 -3.59
C ASP A 79 -5.38 6.47 -3.31
N SER A 80 -5.12 5.53 -2.40
CA SER A 80 -3.77 5.06 -2.01
C SER A 80 -2.97 4.52 -3.21
N ASP A 81 -3.65 4.11 -4.27
CA ASP A 81 -3.05 3.63 -5.52
C ASP A 81 -2.89 4.75 -6.58
N GLY A 82 -3.11 6.02 -6.20
CA GLY A 82 -2.93 7.20 -7.07
C GLY A 82 -4.06 7.42 -8.09
N ILE A 83 -5.17 6.70 -7.96
CA ILE A 83 -6.34 6.80 -8.85
C ILE A 83 -7.24 7.93 -8.35
N ASP A 84 -7.61 8.85 -9.25
CA ASP A 84 -8.54 9.94 -8.93
C ASP A 84 -9.98 9.39 -8.82
N GLN A 85 -10.53 9.43 -7.61
CA GLN A 85 -11.92 9.03 -7.35
C GLN A 85 -12.93 10.13 -7.70
N ASP A 86 -12.46 11.35 -7.98
CA ASP A 86 -13.29 12.50 -8.30
C ASP A 86 -13.48 12.70 -9.81
N ASP A 87 -12.78 11.95 -10.67
CA ASP A 87 -12.97 11.97 -12.14
C ASP A 87 -14.04 10.95 -12.57
N ILE A 88 -15.23 11.08 -12.01
CA ILE A 88 -16.38 10.22 -12.27
C ILE A 88 -17.63 11.01 -12.68
N LEU A 89 -18.27 10.57 -13.76
CA LEU A 89 -19.58 11.01 -14.21
C LEU A 89 -20.56 9.84 -14.10
N LEU A 90 -21.46 9.90 -13.13
CA LEU A 90 -22.42 8.83 -12.85
C LEU A 90 -23.77 9.13 -13.49
N VAL A 91 -24.31 8.15 -14.22
CA VAL A 91 -25.67 8.20 -14.78
C VAL A 91 -26.46 6.96 -14.34
N PRO A 92 -27.81 6.98 -14.42
CA PRO A 92 -28.58 5.79 -14.10
C PRO A 92 -28.24 4.62 -15.03
N ILE A 93 -28.08 3.41 -14.47
CA ILE A 93 -27.62 2.22 -15.20
C ILE A 93 -28.47 1.91 -16.45
N ASN A 94 -29.79 2.05 -16.39
CA ASN A 94 -30.67 1.81 -17.54
C ASN A 94 -30.46 2.86 -18.65
N SER A 95 -30.10 4.09 -18.29
CA SER A 95 -29.76 5.15 -19.25
C SER A 95 -28.45 4.82 -19.96
N MET A 96 -27.43 4.36 -19.21
CA MET A 96 -26.16 3.89 -19.75
C MET A 96 -26.35 2.70 -20.71
N LEU A 97 -27.00 1.64 -20.25
CA LEU A 97 -27.17 0.40 -21.01
C LEU A 97 -27.96 0.62 -22.30
N ARG A 98 -29.09 1.35 -22.23
CA ARG A 98 -29.99 1.50 -23.39
C ARG A 98 -29.58 2.61 -24.35
N ARG A 99 -28.98 3.70 -23.87
CA ARG A 99 -28.75 4.90 -24.70
C ARG A 99 -27.30 5.07 -25.12
N ILE A 100 -26.35 4.65 -24.29
CA ILE A 100 -24.93 4.88 -24.53
C ILE A 100 -24.27 3.61 -25.09
N LEU A 101 -24.43 2.47 -24.40
CA LEU A 101 -23.73 1.22 -24.75
C LEU A 101 -24.53 0.30 -25.67
N ASN A 102 -25.86 0.42 -25.68
CA ASN A 102 -26.77 -0.48 -26.39
C ASN A 102 -26.50 -1.97 -26.06
N GLN A 103 -26.38 -2.27 -24.77
CA GLN A 103 -26.08 -3.61 -24.26
C GLN A 103 -27.11 -4.02 -23.19
N THR A 104 -27.30 -5.33 -23.03
CA THR A 104 -28.25 -5.91 -22.07
C THR A 104 -27.58 -6.59 -20.86
N TYR A 105 -26.24 -6.57 -20.82
CA TYR A 105 -25.45 -7.14 -19.73
C TYR A 105 -24.71 -6.05 -18.95
N ILE A 106 -24.31 -6.37 -17.73
CA ILE A 106 -23.54 -5.49 -16.84
C ILE A 106 -22.11 -6.01 -16.71
N SER A 107 -21.15 -5.10 -16.60
CA SER A 107 -19.73 -5.45 -16.48
C SER A 107 -19.25 -5.61 -15.04
N THR A 108 -19.91 -4.96 -14.08
CA THR A 108 -19.43 -4.91 -12.69
C THR A 108 -20.60 -4.79 -11.73
N ILE A 109 -20.55 -5.57 -10.65
CA ILE A 109 -21.49 -5.51 -9.53
C ILE A 109 -20.67 -5.18 -8.29
N TYR A 110 -21.05 -4.09 -7.62
CA TYR A 110 -20.49 -3.77 -6.31
C TYR A 110 -21.41 -4.30 -5.22
N ALA A 111 -20.84 -4.97 -4.23
CA ALA A 111 -21.54 -5.44 -3.05
C ALA A 111 -20.78 -4.98 -1.80
N LYS A 112 -21.52 -4.48 -0.80
CA LYS A 112 -20.97 -4.07 0.50
C LYS A 112 -21.46 -5.03 1.57
N ALA A 113 -20.52 -5.66 2.28
CA ALA A 113 -20.82 -6.48 3.43
C ALA A 113 -20.86 -5.62 4.71
N GLU A 114 -21.74 -5.96 5.66
CA GLU A 114 -21.82 -5.27 6.96
C GLU A 114 -20.59 -5.53 7.85
N SER A 115 -19.95 -6.69 7.70
CA SER A 115 -18.81 -7.10 8.51
C SER A 115 -17.75 -7.82 7.69
N LYS A 116 -16.48 -7.48 7.94
CA LYS A 116 -15.30 -8.09 7.32
C LYS A 116 -15.27 -9.62 7.49
N LYS A 117 -15.75 -10.13 8.64
CA LYS A 117 -15.75 -11.58 8.95
C LYS A 117 -16.66 -12.41 8.05
N ASN A 118 -17.66 -11.78 7.43
CA ASN A 118 -18.65 -12.47 6.61
C ASN A 118 -18.29 -12.42 5.12
N ILE A 119 -17.22 -11.73 4.72
CA ILE A 119 -16.86 -11.52 3.31
C ILE A 119 -16.69 -12.87 2.61
N ASP A 120 -15.93 -13.81 3.16
CA ASP A 120 -15.68 -15.11 2.51
C ASP A 120 -16.98 -15.92 2.33
N GLN A 121 -17.84 -15.91 3.36
CA GLN A 121 -19.13 -16.60 3.30
C GLN A 121 -20.08 -15.95 2.28
N ILE A 122 -20.09 -14.62 2.21
CA ILE A 122 -20.92 -13.87 1.25
C ILE A 122 -20.38 -14.10 -0.17
N THR A 123 -19.07 -14.05 -0.38
CA THR A 123 -18.42 -14.34 -1.66
C THR A 123 -18.78 -15.74 -2.15
N ALA A 124 -18.72 -16.75 -1.29
CA ALA A 124 -19.14 -18.12 -1.64
C ALA A 124 -20.63 -18.18 -2.05
N LYS A 125 -21.51 -17.52 -1.31
CA LYS A 125 -22.95 -17.45 -1.64
C LYS A 125 -23.21 -16.71 -2.96
N ILE A 126 -22.53 -15.61 -3.21
CA ILE A 126 -22.62 -14.85 -4.47
C ILE A 126 -22.13 -15.73 -5.63
N LYS A 127 -20.99 -16.41 -5.46
CA LYS A 127 -20.46 -17.34 -6.46
C LYS A 127 -21.47 -18.43 -6.82
N MET A 128 -22.07 -19.08 -5.82
CA MET A 128 -23.09 -20.11 -6.05
C MET A 128 -24.32 -19.54 -6.79
N ALA A 129 -24.83 -18.38 -6.35
CA ALA A 129 -25.98 -17.74 -6.97
C ALA A 129 -25.72 -17.30 -8.43
N LEU A 130 -24.50 -16.86 -8.74
CA LEU A 130 -24.11 -16.50 -10.10
C LEU A 130 -23.94 -17.74 -10.99
N ARG A 131 -23.30 -18.81 -10.49
CA ARG A 131 -23.17 -20.08 -11.25
C ARG A 131 -24.54 -20.67 -11.58
N ASP A 132 -25.47 -20.67 -10.63
CA ASP A 132 -26.84 -21.13 -10.85
C ASP A 132 -27.56 -20.27 -11.91
N ARG A 133 -27.48 -18.94 -11.79
CA ARG A 133 -28.09 -18.01 -12.76
C ARG A 133 -27.50 -18.14 -14.15
N HIS A 134 -26.20 -18.34 -14.26
CA HIS A 134 -25.47 -18.48 -15.53
C HIS A 134 -25.52 -19.92 -16.07
N LYS A 135 -26.11 -20.86 -15.29
CA LYS A 135 -26.21 -22.28 -15.62
C LYS A 135 -24.84 -22.93 -15.88
N ILE A 136 -23.85 -22.59 -15.05
CA ILE A 136 -22.49 -23.11 -15.12
C ILE A 136 -22.44 -24.43 -14.36
N SER A 137 -22.10 -25.53 -15.05
CA SER A 137 -21.88 -26.84 -14.44
C SER A 137 -20.76 -26.80 -13.41
N ASP A 138 -20.77 -27.68 -12.41
CA ASP A 138 -19.76 -27.70 -11.34
C ASP A 138 -18.31 -27.87 -11.85
N ASP A 139 -18.13 -28.58 -12.95
CA ASP A 139 -16.81 -28.84 -13.56
C ASP A 139 -16.32 -27.73 -14.52
N ALA A 140 -17.18 -26.74 -14.82
CA ALA A 140 -16.83 -25.65 -15.72
C ALA A 140 -16.17 -24.48 -14.98
N GLU A 141 -15.29 -23.76 -15.68
CA GLU A 141 -14.69 -22.52 -15.20
C GLU A 141 -15.74 -21.40 -15.08
N ASP A 142 -15.53 -20.49 -14.13
CA ASP A 142 -16.42 -19.35 -13.92
C ASP A 142 -16.24 -18.32 -15.04
N ASP A 143 -17.35 -17.80 -15.58
CA ASP A 143 -17.35 -16.69 -16.55
C ASP A 143 -17.32 -15.30 -15.89
N PHE A 144 -17.21 -15.26 -14.55
CA PHE A 144 -17.13 -14.06 -13.74
C PHE A 144 -15.95 -14.11 -12.78
N THR A 145 -15.48 -12.94 -12.37
CA THR A 145 -14.44 -12.81 -11.33
C THR A 145 -15.02 -12.05 -10.15
N ILE A 146 -14.86 -12.61 -8.95
CA ILE A 146 -15.18 -11.91 -7.70
C ILE A 146 -13.86 -11.47 -7.09
N ILE A 147 -13.71 -10.16 -6.92
CA ILE A 147 -12.56 -9.56 -6.24
C ILE A 147 -13.09 -8.96 -4.95
N SER A 148 -12.69 -9.51 -3.80
CA SER A 148 -13.02 -8.93 -2.51
C SER A 148 -11.93 -7.97 -2.05
N GLN A 149 -12.30 -6.99 -1.23
CA GLN A 149 -11.31 -6.11 -0.59
C GLN A 149 -10.34 -6.89 0.31
N LEU A 150 -10.80 -8.00 0.90
CA LEU A 150 -9.98 -8.87 1.72
C LEU A 150 -8.89 -9.57 0.90
N ASP A 151 -9.20 -10.02 -0.31
CA ASP A 151 -8.22 -10.64 -1.21
C ASP A 151 -7.14 -9.62 -1.59
N LEU A 152 -7.53 -8.38 -1.92
CA LEU A 152 -6.57 -7.32 -2.23
C LEU A 152 -5.68 -6.98 -1.03
N GLU A 153 -6.25 -6.88 0.18
CA GLU A 153 -5.49 -6.66 1.41
C GLU A 153 -4.52 -7.81 1.70
N ASN A 154 -4.97 -9.06 1.57
CA ASN A 154 -4.14 -10.24 1.78
C ASN A 154 -3.00 -10.31 0.77
N LEU A 155 -3.26 -10.06 -0.51
CA LEU A 155 -2.23 -10.02 -1.55
C LEU A 155 -1.21 -8.91 -1.30
N LYS A 156 -1.65 -7.71 -0.90
CA LYS A 156 -0.75 -6.61 -0.50
C LYS A 156 0.10 -7.01 0.72
N ALA A 157 -0.52 -7.63 1.73
CA ALA A 157 0.16 -8.08 2.95
C ALA A 157 1.20 -9.18 2.66
N GLU A 158 0.84 -10.20 1.89
CA GLU A 158 1.73 -11.30 1.51
C GLU A 158 2.91 -10.80 0.68
N THR A 159 2.66 -9.92 -0.29
CA THR A 159 3.72 -9.30 -1.11
C THR A 159 4.66 -8.46 -0.25
N SER A 160 4.10 -7.64 0.66
CA SER A 160 4.89 -6.83 1.60
C SER A 160 5.74 -7.71 2.53
N GLU A 161 5.18 -8.82 3.01
CA GLU A 161 5.90 -9.77 3.85
C GLU A 161 7.05 -10.43 3.07
N LEU A 162 6.81 -10.83 1.82
CA LEU A 162 7.82 -11.41 0.95
C LEU A 162 8.99 -10.42 0.73
N PHE A 163 8.71 -9.17 0.40
CA PHE A 163 9.74 -8.14 0.28
C PHE A 163 10.49 -7.92 1.61
N THR A 164 9.78 -7.90 2.73
CA THR A 164 10.39 -7.77 4.06
C THR A 164 11.37 -8.91 4.32
N ARG A 165 10.98 -10.16 4.05
CA ARG A 165 11.86 -11.33 4.19
C ARG A 165 13.09 -11.25 3.29
N LEU A 166 12.92 -10.79 2.04
CA LEU A 166 14.05 -10.59 1.12
C LEU A 166 15.03 -9.53 1.65
N ILE A 167 14.53 -8.38 2.10
CA ILE A 167 15.36 -7.30 2.67
C ILE A 167 16.10 -7.79 3.92
N VAL A 168 15.42 -8.50 4.82
CA VAL A 168 16.05 -9.10 6.00
C VAL A 168 17.13 -10.11 5.60
N GLY A 169 16.89 -10.93 4.57
CA GLY A 169 17.86 -11.88 4.03
C GLY A 169 19.11 -11.19 3.47
N VAL A 170 18.93 -10.15 2.66
CA VAL A 170 20.04 -9.34 2.12
C VAL A 170 20.80 -8.65 3.26
N ALA A 171 20.07 -8.06 4.22
CA ALA A 171 20.67 -7.43 5.39
C ALA A 171 21.51 -8.42 6.20
N ALA A 172 21.02 -9.65 6.42
CA ALA A 172 21.76 -10.70 7.11
C ALA A 172 23.05 -11.10 6.36
N ILE A 173 23.03 -11.17 5.03
CA ILE A 173 24.24 -11.43 4.24
C ILE A 173 25.23 -10.27 4.37
N SER A 174 24.78 -9.02 4.21
CA SER A 174 25.60 -7.82 4.39
C SER A 174 26.21 -7.76 5.79
N LEU A 175 25.47 -8.21 6.80
CA LEU A 175 25.91 -8.30 8.18
C LEU A 175 27.09 -9.26 8.34
N VAL A 176 27.00 -10.46 7.75
CA VAL A 176 28.07 -11.46 7.78
C VAL A 176 29.32 -10.95 7.06
N VAL A 177 29.15 -10.34 5.88
CA VAL A 177 30.26 -9.73 5.13
C VAL A 177 30.94 -8.62 5.93
N GLY A 178 30.15 -7.75 6.57
CA GLY A 178 30.67 -6.72 7.48
C GLY A 178 31.42 -7.32 8.68
N GLY A 179 30.88 -8.38 9.28
CA GLY A 179 31.50 -9.11 10.39
C GLY A 179 32.85 -9.73 10.02
N ILE A 180 32.96 -10.35 8.84
CA ILE A 180 34.24 -10.86 8.31
C ILE A 180 35.26 -9.73 8.16
N GLY A 181 34.82 -8.54 7.72
CA GLY A 181 35.68 -7.36 7.64
C GLY A 181 36.23 -6.94 9.02
N ILE A 182 35.38 -6.93 10.05
CA ILE A 182 35.79 -6.63 11.43
C ILE A 182 36.80 -7.67 11.92
N LEU A 183 36.53 -8.96 11.72
CA LEU A 183 37.45 -10.05 12.06
C LEU A 183 38.82 -9.86 11.39
N ALA A 184 38.84 -9.50 10.11
CA ALA A 184 40.09 -9.30 9.37
C ALA A 184 40.92 -8.15 9.96
N VAL A 185 40.29 -7.01 10.26
CA VAL A 185 40.97 -5.87 10.88
C VAL A 185 41.49 -6.22 12.27
N LEU A 186 40.70 -6.92 13.09
CA LEU A 186 41.11 -7.39 14.42
C LEU A 186 42.30 -8.35 14.34
N LEU A 187 42.28 -9.30 13.42
CA LEU A 187 43.35 -10.28 13.22
C LEU A 187 44.68 -9.58 12.85
N ILE A 188 44.62 -8.59 11.95
CA ILE A 188 45.79 -7.77 11.58
C ILE A 188 46.31 -6.97 12.79
N SER A 189 45.42 -6.30 13.53
CA SER A 189 45.77 -5.53 14.74
C SER A 189 46.45 -6.38 15.83
N VAL A 190 45.93 -7.60 16.07
CA VAL A 190 46.54 -8.55 17.03
C VAL A 190 47.93 -8.96 16.57
N LYS A 191 48.11 -9.23 15.27
CA LYS A 191 49.43 -9.60 14.71
C LYS A 191 50.46 -8.49 14.87
N GLU A 192 50.07 -7.24 14.61
CA GLU A 192 50.94 -6.08 14.78
C GLU A 192 51.34 -5.84 16.25
N ARG A 193 50.39 -6.04 17.18
CA ARG A 193 50.60 -5.84 18.64
C ARG A 193 51.14 -7.07 19.38
N THR A 194 51.54 -8.14 18.69
CA THR A 194 52.04 -9.39 19.31
C THR A 194 53.17 -9.16 20.31
N ARG A 195 54.10 -8.24 20.01
CA ARG A 195 55.23 -7.91 20.90
C ARG A 195 54.77 -7.25 22.21
N GLU A 196 53.78 -6.36 22.16
CA GLU A 196 53.21 -5.75 23.37
C GLU A 196 52.46 -6.77 24.23
N ILE A 197 51.66 -7.64 23.61
CA ILE A 197 50.91 -8.70 24.30
C ILE A 197 51.89 -9.65 25.02
N GLY A 198 53.01 -9.99 24.37
CA GLY A 198 54.08 -10.80 24.96
C GLY A 198 54.69 -10.17 26.21
N VAL A 199 54.97 -8.87 26.17
CA VAL A 199 55.50 -8.12 27.34
C VAL A 199 54.46 -8.08 28.47
N ARG A 200 53.18 -7.80 28.19
CA ARG A 200 52.13 -7.79 29.22
C ARG A 200 51.95 -9.15 29.89
N ARG A 201 52.01 -10.24 29.12
CA ARG A 201 51.95 -11.61 29.67
C ARG A 201 53.19 -11.94 30.52
N ALA A 202 54.37 -11.45 30.14
CA ALA A 202 55.60 -11.65 30.92
C ALA A 202 55.55 -10.92 32.28
N VAL A 203 54.85 -9.78 32.36
CA VAL A 203 54.64 -9.01 33.59
C VAL A 203 53.46 -9.54 34.43
N GLY A 204 52.77 -10.59 33.97
CA GLY A 204 51.77 -11.32 34.75
C GLY A 204 50.31 -11.16 34.30
N ALA A 205 50.03 -10.52 33.16
CA ALA A 205 48.67 -10.44 32.63
C ALA A 205 48.13 -11.83 32.27
N THR A 206 46.89 -12.12 32.69
CA THR A 206 46.25 -13.40 32.40
C THR A 206 45.73 -13.42 30.96
N LYS A 207 45.49 -14.62 30.40
CA LYS A 207 44.86 -14.75 29.06
C LYS A 207 43.50 -14.05 29.01
N GLY A 208 42.75 -14.06 30.12
CA GLY A 208 41.45 -13.41 30.23
C GLY A 208 41.52 -11.88 30.12
N ASP A 209 42.57 -11.25 30.66
CA ASP A 209 42.74 -9.80 30.60
C ASP A 209 42.96 -9.32 29.16
N ILE A 210 43.73 -10.09 28.39
CA ILE A 210 43.97 -9.83 26.96
C ILE A 210 42.68 -10.00 26.15
N ILE A 211 41.93 -11.09 26.37
CA ILE A 211 40.65 -11.34 25.67
C ILE A 211 39.63 -10.25 26.00
N ARG A 212 39.51 -9.84 27.27
CA ARG A 212 38.59 -8.76 27.68
C ARG A 212 38.92 -7.43 27.01
N GLN A 213 40.20 -7.11 26.84
CA GLN A 213 40.61 -5.89 26.14
C GLN A 213 40.18 -5.91 24.67
N PHE A 214 40.46 -7.01 23.95
CA PHE A 214 40.07 -7.15 22.55
C PHE A 214 38.55 -7.21 22.35
N LEU A 215 37.84 -7.86 23.27
CA LEU A 215 36.39 -7.87 23.28
C LEU A 215 35.83 -6.46 23.47
N PHE A 216 36.41 -5.67 24.37
CA PHE A 216 36.00 -4.29 24.59
C PHE A 216 36.30 -3.39 23.38
N GLU A 217 37.46 -3.56 22.73
CA GLU A 217 37.82 -2.86 21.49
C GLU A 217 36.81 -3.20 20.38
N SER A 218 36.45 -4.48 20.21
CA SER A 218 35.47 -4.94 19.23
C SER A 218 34.06 -4.41 19.49
N ILE A 219 33.60 -4.43 20.74
CA ILE A 219 32.29 -3.90 21.14
C ILE A 219 32.22 -2.39 20.90
N LEU A 220 33.28 -1.63 21.21
CA LEU A 220 33.31 -0.19 20.99
C LEU A 220 33.24 0.15 19.50
N ILE A 221 33.99 -0.55 18.64
CA ILE A 221 33.94 -0.37 17.19
C ILE A 221 32.53 -0.71 16.68
N GLY A 222 31.94 -1.83 17.14
CA GLY A 222 30.59 -2.25 16.78
C GLY A 222 29.50 -1.26 17.21
N LEU A 223 29.58 -0.73 18.43
CA LEU A 223 28.66 0.28 18.94
C LEU A 223 28.80 1.61 18.18
N PHE A 224 30.03 2.05 17.92
CA PHE A 224 30.26 3.28 17.17
C PHE A 224 29.74 3.16 15.73
N GLY A 225 30.05 2.05 15.05
CA GLY A 225 29.50 1.75 13.73
C GLY A 225 27.97 1.65 13.73
N GLY A 226 27.39 1.02 14.74
CA GLY A 226 25.93 0.93 14.93
C GLY A 226 25.27 2.29 15.15
N CYS A 227 25.83 3.14 16.03
CA CYS A 227 25.33 4.50 16.25
C CYS A 227 25.40 5.35 14.98
N VAL A 228 26.52 5.30 14.25
CA VAL A 228 26.65 6.01 12.97
C VAL A 228 25.67 5.45 11.94
N GLY A 229 25.51 4.13 11.86
CA GLY A 229 24.55 3.49 10.96
C GLY A 229 23.10 3.87 11.26
N VAL A 230 22.68 3.88 12.52
CA VAL A 230 21.35 4.34 12.95
C VAL A 230 21.17 5.81 12.64
N ALA A 231 22.14 6.66 12.94
CA ALA A 231 22.06 8.09 12.64
C ALA A 231 21.93 8.37 11.13
N LEU A 232 22.70 7.66 10.30
CA LEU A 232 22.60 7.75 8.84
C LEU A 232 21.26 7.21 8.34
N GLY A 233 20.78 6.09 8.87
CA GLY A 233 19.49 5.50 8.50
C GLY A 233 18.34 6.46 8.79
N VAL A 234 18.28 7.01 10.01
CA VAL A 234 17.29 8.02 10.39
C VAL A 234 17.42 9.27 9.50
N GLY A 235 18.63 9.73 9.23
CA GLY A 235 18.87 10.89 8.36
C GLY A 235 18.36 10.67 6.92
N ILE A 236 18.59 9.50 6.35
CA ILE A 236 18.09 9.13 5.02
C ILE A 236 16.55 9.07 5.02
N THR A 237 15.95 8.46 6.05
CA THR A 237 14.48 8.39 6.17
C THR A 237 13.86 9.78 6.24
N LEU A 238 14.39 10.68 7.09
CA LEU A 238 13.89 12.05 7.21
C LEU A 238 14.09 12.85 5.91
N GLY A 239 15.22 12.66 5.23
CA GLY A 239 15.48 13.28 3.93
C GLY A 239 14.51 12.81 2.84
N ALA A 240 14.18 11.52 2.80
CA ALA A 240 13.22 10.96 1.86
C ALA A 240 11.79 11.49 2.12
N VAL A 241 11.38 11.60 3.39
CA VAL A 241 10.09 12.22 3.76
C VAL A 241 10.04 13.68 3.30
N ALA A 242 11.11 14.45 3.52
CA ALA A 242 11.18 15.84 3.07
C ALA A 242 11.09 15.99 1.54
N TRP A 243 11.53 14.97 0.78
CA TRP A 243 11.45 14.95 -0.67
C TRP A 243 10.09 14.49 -1.24
N GLY A 244 9.11 14.21 -0.38
CA GLY A 244 7.77 13.82 -0.80
C GLY A 244 7.54 12.32 -0.97
N ALA A 245 8.43 11.46 -0.44
CA ALA A 245 8.27 10.00 -0.50
C ALA A 245 7.19 9.43 0.44
N GLY A 246 6.31 10.28 1.00
CA GLY A 246 5.23 9.88 1.91
C GLY A 246 5.67 9.71 3.36
N ASN A 247 4.78 9.13 4.18
CA ASN A 247 4.99 8.94 5.62
C ASN A 247 5.75 7.63 5.89
N LEU A 248 7.09 7.69 5.88
CA LEU A 248 7.92 6.58 6.37
C LEU A 248 7.85 6.56 7.90
N LEU A 249 7.22 5.53 8.46
CA LEU A 249 7.13 5.34 9.91
C LEU A 249 8.43 4.73 10.44
N LEU A 250 9.11 5.45 11.34
CA LEU A 250 10.25 4.92 12.09
C LEU A 250 9.73 4.08 13.26
N ASP A 251 9.83 2.77 13.13
CA ASP A 251 9.51 1.85 14.21
C ASP A 251 10.67 1.74 15.21
N LEU A 252 10.40 2.12 16.47
CA LEU A 252 11.37 2.07 17.57
C LEU A 252 11.89 0.66 17.83
N ASN A 253 11.04 -0.37 17.64
CA ASN A 253 11.46 -1.76 17.83
C ASN A 253 12.58 -2.16 16.85
N SER A 254 12.50 -1.70 15.60
CA SER A 254 13.53 -1.96 14.60
C SER A 254 14.90 -1.38 14.99
N ILE A 255 14.94 -0.21 15.63
CA ILE A 255 16.17 0.42 16.11
C ILE A 255 16.79 -0.40 17.26
N TYR A 256 15.96 -0.87 18.21
CA TYR A 256 16.43 -1.71 19.31
C TYR A 256 16.98 -3.05 18.81
N ILE A 257 16.30 -3.69 17.84
CA ILE A 257 16.77 -4.94 17.22
C ILE A 257 18.11 -4.70 16.50
N ALA A 258 18.21 -3.66 15.68
CA ALA A 258 19.45 -3.33 14.97
C ALA A 258 20.63 -3.09 15.93
N THR A 259 20.40 -2.33 17.00
CA THR A 259 21.41 -2.07 18.04
C THR A 259 21.84 -3.36 18.74
N GLY A 260 20.89 -4.23 19.08
CA GLY A 260 21.16 -5.54 19.66
C GLY A 260 22.01 -6.42 18.74
N VAL A 261 21.70 -6.43 17.44
CA VAL A 261 22.44 -7.18 16.42
C VAL A 261 23.88 -6.65 16.29
N CYS A 262 24.12 -5.34 16.31
CA CYS A 262 25.47 -4.76 16.28
C CYS A 262 26.34 -5.23 17.46
N ILE A 263 25.78 -5.25 18.67
CA ILE A 263 26.49 -5.73 19.86
C ILE A 263 26.82 -7.22 19.72
N LEU A 264 25.86 -8.02 19.24
CA LEU A 264 26.01 -9.47 19.08
C LEU A 264 27.16 -9.80 18.11
N ILE A 265 27.29 -9.06 17.01
CA ILE A 265 28.39 -9.21 16.03
C ILE A 265 29.72 -8.81 16.63
N GLY A 266 29.77 -7.67 17.34
CA GLY A 266 30.98 -7.22 18.01
C GLY A 266 31.53 -8.25 19.00
N ILE A 267 30.63 -8.97 19.68
CA ILE A 267 31.00 -10.10 20.56
C ILE A 267 31.43 -11.32 19.75
N ALA A 268 30.64 -11.73 18.74
CA ALA A 268 30.87 -12.96 17.99
C ALA A 268 32.17 -12.97 17.19
N PHE A 269 32.56 -11.83 16.59
CA PHE A 269 33.80 -11.71 15.82
C PHE A 269 34.98 -11.15 16.63
N GLY A 270 34.73 -10.65 17.84
CA GLY A 270 35.77 -10.20 18.77
C GLY A 270 36.40 -11.33 19.59
N LEU A 271 35.84 -12.54 19.51
CA LEU A 271 36.23 -13.75 20.25
C LEU A 271 36.97 -14.73 19.33
#